data_AF-W4VJQ9-F1
#
_entry.id   AF-W4VJQ9-F1
#
_cell.length_a   1.000
_cell.length_b   1.000
_cell.length_c   1.000
_cell.angle_alpha   90.00
_cell.angle_beta   90.00
_cell.angle_gamma   90.00
#
_symmetry.space_group_name_H-M   'P 1'
#
loop_
_entity.id
_entity.type
_entity.pdbx_description
1 polymer ?
#
loop_
_entity_poly.entity_id
_entity_poly.type
_entity_poly.pdbx_seq_one_letter_code
_entity_poly.pdbx_strand_id
1 'polypeptide(L)'
;MIHEFDIIASLQQIWLVFRDIFYTSAGWNLSSIYLLGFLLLLGIMTVIMTASGASKAFGNWAIEKVKTRRGAQLVPAFLGVLIFIDDYFNSLAVGQVSRPLTDRYKISRVKLAYFIDSTSAPVTVLTPISSWGSIYNRNVRLYFRSDRNNCLSAIRSFRQNDTVEYVCICGIIISVFSCIV
;
A
#
# COMPACT_ATOMS: atom_id res chain seq x y z
N MET A 1 -23.36 18.13 -6.96
CA MET A 1 -23.44 18.66 -8.34
C MET A 1 -22.53 19.88 -8.41
N ILE A 2 -21.25 19.70 -8.76
CA ILE A 2 -20.22 20.75 -8.58
C ILE A 2 -20.05 21.62 -9.84
N HIS A 3 -20.44 21.11 -11.01
CA HIS A 3 -20.69 21.89 -12.23
C HIS A 3 -21.82 21.21 -12.98
N GLU A 4 -22.85 21.95 -13.40
CA GLU A 4 -24.11 21.47 -13.97
C GLU A 4 -23.94 20.72 -15.31
N PHE A 5 -23.37 19.51 -15.31
CA PHE A 5 -23.05 18.71 -16.50
C PHE A 5 -22.22 19.43 -17.57
N ASP A 6 -21.56 20.53 -17.20
CA ASP A 6 -20.63 21.23 -18.08
C ASP A 6 -19.28 20.50 -18.11
N ILE A 7 -19.05 19.80 -19.22
CA ILE A 7 -17.87 18.97 -19.47
C ILE A 7 -16.60 19.83 -19.49
N ILE A 8 -16.71 21.07 -19.94
CA ILE A 8 -15.56 21.98 -20.11
C ILE A 8 -15.07 22.50 -18.76
N ALA A 9 -15.99 22.89 -17.87
CA ALA A 9 -15.65 23.30 -16.52
C ALA A 9 -15.03 22.16 -15.71
N SER A 10 -15.56 20.94 -15.87
CA SER A 10 -15.02 19.74 -15.19
C SER A 10 -13.61 19.40 -15.66
N LEU A 11 -13.33 19.50 -16.98
CA LEU A 11 -11.99 19.32 -17.55
C LEU A 11 -10.99 20.36 -17.03
N GLN A 12 -11.41 21.63 -16.91
CA GLN A 12 -10.57 22.69 -16.35
C GLN A 12 -10.27 22.44 -14.87
N GLN A 13 -11.23 21.95 -14.09
CA GLN A 13 -11.00 21.58 -12.68
C GLN A 13 -10.01 20.43 -12.54
N ILE A 14 -10.15 19.38 -13.37
CA ILE A 14 -9.19 18.27 -13.39
C ILE A 14 -7.78 18.79 -13.71
N TRP A 15 -7.65 19.70 -14.67
CA TRP A 15 -6.37 20.32 -15.03
C TRP A 15 -5.77 21.16 -13.90
N LEU A 16 -6.60 21.93 -13.19
CA LEU A 16 -6.15 22.73 -12.05
C LEU A 16 -5.66 21.85 -10.90
N VAL A 17 -6.42 20.82 -10.53
CA VAL A 17 -6.03 19.87 -9.48
C VAL A 17 -4.73 19.15 -9.86
N PHE A 18 -4.59 18.74 -11.12
CA PHE A 18 -3.35 18.13 -11.59
C PHE A 18 -2.15 19.08 -11.49
N ARG A 19 -2.30 20.33 -11.92
CA ARG A 19 -1.25 21.35 -11.82
C ARG A 19 -0.86 21.61 -10.36
N ASP A 20 -1.84 21.65 -9.47
CA ASP A 20 -1.63 21.93 -8.05
C ASP A 20 -0.85 20.83 -7.32
N ILE A 21 -0.81 19.60 -7.85
CA ILE A 21 0.08 18.52 -7.32
C ILE A 21 1.55 18.92 -7.44
N PHE A 22 1.94 19.61 -8.52
CA PHE A 22 3.33 19.96 -8.82
C PHE A 22 3.68 21.39 -8.42
N TYR A 23 2.77 22.34 -8.66
CA TYR A 23 2.99 23.76 -8.47
C TYR A 23 1.79 24.38 -7.76
N THR A 24 1.98 24.80 -6.51
CA THR A 24 0.97 25.57 -5.77
C THR A 24 1.33 27.06 -5.79
N SER A 25 0.39 27.92 -5.42
CA SER A 25 0.56 29.37 -5.38
C SER A 25 1.69 29.87 -4.46
N ALA A 26 2.27 28.99 -3.64
CA ALA A 26 3.42 29.25 -2.75
C ALA A 26 4.76 28.66 -3.24
N GLY A 27 4.80 27.99 -4.41
CA GLY A 27 6.02 27.41 -4.99
C GLY A 27 5.89 25.94 -5.42
N TRP A 28 7.03 25.31 -5.71
CA TRP A 28 7.10 23.90 -6.10
C TRP A 28 6.81 22.98 -4.92
N ASN A 29 5.91 22.02 -5.11
CA ASN A 29 5.62 20.99 -4.13
C ASN A 29 6.73 19.93 -4.14
N LEU A 30 7.86 20.24 -3.49
CA LEU A 30 9.04 19.37 -3.42
C LEU A 30 8.69 17.95 -2.92
N SER A 31 7.78 17.84 -1.96
CA SER A 31 7.31 16.54 -1.43
C SER A 31 6.62 15.67 -2.48
N SER A 32 5.75 16.24 -3.32
CA SER A 32 5.08 15.51 -4.40
C SER A 32 6.07 15.03 -5.46
N ILE A 33 7.05 15.88 -5.77
CA ILE A 33 8.10 15.56 -6.77
C ILE A 33 9.01 14.44 -6.26
N TYR A 34 9.42 14.48 -4.99
CA TYR A 34 10.21 13.40 -4.38
C TYR A 34 9.42 12.09 -4.32
N LEU A 35 8.13 12.14 -3.98
CA LEU A 35 7.28 10.95 -3.97
C LEU A 35 7.13 10.34 -5.37
N LEU A 36 6.88 11.17 -6.39
CA LEU A 36 6.81 10.72 -7.78
C LEU A 36 8.14 10.09 -8.24
N GLY A 37 9.27 10.75 -7.94
CA GLY A 37 10.60 10.24 -8.26
C GLY A 37 10.93 8.93 -7.56
N PHE A 38 10.55 8.81 -6.28
CA PHE A 38 10.68 7.56 -5.51
C PHE A 38 9.86 6.42 -6.10
N LEU A 39 8.60 6.69 -6.46
CA LEU A 39 7.71 5.70 -7.08
C LEU A 39 8.27 5.20 -8.42
N LEU A 40 8.82 6.11 -9.21
CA LEU A 40 9.45 5.80 -10.50
C LEU A 40 10.71 4.95 -10.32
N LEU A 41 11.57 5.28 -9.36
CA LEU A 41 12.75 4.47 -8.99
C LEU A 41 12.37 3.07 -8.53
N LEU A 42 11.35 2.93 -7.69
CA LEU A 42 10.85 1.63 -7.25
C LEU A 42 10.27 0.80 -8.40
N GLY A 43 9.57 1.45 -9.33
CA GLY A 43 9.10 0.82 -10.56
C GLY A 43 10.24 0.24 -11.38
N ILE A 44 11.28 1.05 -11.65
CA ILE A 44 12.48 0.60 -12.38
C ILE A 44 13.17 -0.54 -11.65
N MET A 45 13.37 -0.43 -10.33
CA MET A 45 14.02 -1.47 -9.53
C MET A 45 13.25 -2.79 -9.58
N THR A 46 11.92 -2.74 -9.53
CA THR A 46 11.07 -3.93 -9.61
C THR A 46 11.13 -4.59 -10.99
N VAL A 47 11.18 -3.80 -12.06
CA VAL A 47 11.36 -4.32 -13.43
C VAL A 47 12.73 -4.99 -13.58
N ILE A 48 13.80 -4.39 -13.05
CA ILE A 48 15.13 -4.99 -13.07
C ILE A 48 15.16 -6.31 -12.25
N MET A 49 14.50 -6.34 -11.08
CA MET A 49 14.43 -7.54 -10.25
C MET A 49 13.67 -8.69 -10.93
N THR A 50 12.65 -8.37 -11.72
CA THR A 50 11.91 -9.37 -12.50
C THR A 50 12.63 -9.79 -13.76
N ALA A 51 13.26 -8.85 -14.47
CA ALA A 51 14.04 -9.11 -15.68
C ALA A 51 15.31 -9.93 -15.41
N SER A 52 15.95 -9.73 -14.25
CA SER A 52 17.12 -10.51 -13.83
C SER A 52 16.81 -11.97 -13.47
N GLY A 53 15.54 -12.37 -13.47
CA GLY A 53 15.13 -13.74 -13.15
C GLY A 53 15.19 -14.08 -11.65
N ALA A 54 15.52 -13.12 -10.79
CA ALA A 54 15.59 -13.31 -9.33
C ALA A 54 14.27 -13.84 -8.77
N SER A 55 13.13 -13.32 -9.23
CA SER A 55 11.80 -13.81 -8.82
C SER A 55 11.55 -15.27 -9.23
N LYS A 56 12.10 -15.72 -10.36
CA LYS A 56 11.94 -17.09 -10.87
C LYS A 56 12.87 -18.06 -10.13
N ALA A 57 14.11 -17.66 -9.86
CA ALA A 57 15.05 -18.41 -9.04
C ALA A 57 14.56 -18.54 -7.58
N PHE A 58 14.06 -17.45 -7.00
CA PHE A 58 13.43 -17.46 -5.68
C PHE A 58 12.18 -18.34 -5.66
N GLY A 59 11.36 -18.27 -6.71
CA GLY A 59 10.21 -19.16 -6.89
C GLY A 59 10.62 -20.63 -6.87
N ASN A 60 11.64 -21.03 -7.64
CA ASN A 60 12.14 -22.41 -7.69
C ASN A 60 12.71 -22.87 -6.33
N TRP A 61 13.50 -22.03 -5.66
CA TRP A 61 13.99 -22.33 -4.30
C TRP A 61 12.85 -22.46 -3.29
N ALA A 62 11.88 -21.55 -3.34
CA ALA A 62 10.71 -21.58 -2.46
C ALA A 62 9.86 -22.83 -2.73
N ILE A 63 9.77 -23.26 -3.98
CA ILE A 63 9.08 -24.49 -4.40
C ILE A 63 9.74 -25.75 -3.82
N GLU A 64 11.08 -25.81 -3.74
CA GLU A 64 11.80 -26.93 -3.13
C GLU A 64 11.63 -26.97 -1.61
N LYS A 65 11.58 -25.80 -0.96
CA LYS A 65 11.42 -25.66 0.48
C LYS A 65 9.97 -25.86 0.94
N VAL A 66 9.02 -25.29 0.19
CA VAL A 66 7.59 -25.28 0.49
C VAL A 66 6.91 -26.38 -0.30
N LYS A 67 6.63 -27.50 0.37
CA LYS A 67 6.01 -28.69 -0.25
C LYS A 67 4.48 -28.71 -0.20
N THR A 68 3.85 -27.76 0.50
CA THR A 68 2.40 -27.75 0.74
C THR A 68 1.71 -26.60 0.02
N ARG A 69 0.48 -26.84 -0.45
CA ARG A 69 -0.37 -25.83 -1.07
C ARG A 69 -0.67 -24.65 -0.13
N ARG A 70 -0.79 -24.93 1.17
CA ARG A 70 -0.97 -23.91 2.24
C ARG A 70 0.27 -23.03 2.38
N GLY A 71 1.45 -23.62 2.40
CA GLY A 71 2.70 -22.85 2.48
C GLY A 71 2.87 -21.90 1.28
N ALA A 72 2.46 -22.33 0.08
CA ALA A 72 2.52 -21.49 -1.12
C ALA A 72 1.57 -20.26 -1.06
N GLN A 73 0.52 -20.32 -0.25
CA GLN A 73 -0.40 -19.20 0.00
C GLN A 73 0.08 -18.31 1.15
N LEU A 74 0.76 -18.89 2.15
CA LEU A 74 1.33 -18.13 3.26
C LEU A 74 2.55 -17.29 2.84
N VAL A 75 3.30 -17.69 1.82
CA VAL A 75 4.45 -16.91 1.31
C VAL A 75 4.06 -15.49 0.89
N PRO A 76 3.06 -15.26 0.00
CA PRO A 76 2.64 -13.90 -0.35
C PRO A 76 2.14 -13.11 0.86
N ALA A 77 1.42 -13.74 1.79
CA ALA A 77 0.96 -13.07 3.01
C ALA A 77 2.14 -12.61 3.90
N PHE A 78 3.16 -13.45 4.05
CA PHE A 78 4.35 -13.12 4.83
C PHE A 78 5.22 -12.06 4.13
N LEU A 79 5.42 -12.18 2.82
CA LEU A 79 6.12 -11.17 2.03
C LEU A 79 5.42 -9.80 2.09
N GLY A 80 4.08 -9.79 2.12
CA GLY A 80 3.28 -8.58 2.31
C GLY A 80 3.48 -7.92 3.68
N VAL A 81 3.70 -8.71 4.74
CA VAL A 81 4.05 -8.15 6.06
C VAL A 81 5.48 -7.62 6.09
N LEU A 82 6.41 -8.26 5.39
CA LEU A 82 7.82 -7.89 5.36
C LEU A 82 8.08 -6.57 4.60
N ILE A 83 7.33 -6.30 3.53
CA ILE A 83 7.51 -5.11 2.66
C ILE A 83 6.55 -3.99 3.09
N PHE A 84 6.81 -3.38 4.25
CA PHE A 84 5.91 -2.40 4.89
C PHE A 84 6.08 -0.93 4.44
N ILE A 85 7.03 -0.66 3.54
CA ILE A 85 7.44 0.71 3.20
C ILE A 85 6.30 1.47 2.48
N ASP A 86 5.61 0.78 1.57
CA ASP A 86 4.60 1.36 0.68
C ASP A 86 3.65 0.27 0.14
N ASP A 87 2.36 0.55 0.08
CA ASP A 87 1.30 -0.38 -0.33
C ASP A 87 1.33 -0.68 -1.83
N TYR A 88 1.74 0.28 -2.67
CA TYR A 88 1.89 0.07 -4.11
C TYR A 88 3.12 -0.78 -4.41
N PHE A 89 4.24 -0.49 -3.76
CA PHE A 89 5.46 -1.29 -3.93
C PHE A 89 5.27 -2.72 -3.41
N ASN A 90 4.62 -2.87 -2.26
CA ASN A 90 4.26 -4.17 -1.71
C ASN A 90 3.46 -4.98 -2.73
N SER A 91 2.39 -4.40 -3.25
CA SER A 91 1.53 -5.06 -4.25
C SER A 91 2.30 -5.51 -5.50
N LEU A 92 3.20 -4.65 -5.96
CA LEU A 92 4.03 -4.89 -7.14
C LEU A 92 5.09 -5.98 -6.87
N ALA A 93 5.89 -5.82 -5.82
CA ALA A 93 7.01 -6.71 -5.50
C ALA A 93 6.52 -8.10 -5.09
N VAL A 94 5.56 -8.18 -4.17
CA VAL A 94 4.99 -9.45 -3.69
C VAL A 94 4.30 -10.18 -4.84
N GLY A 95 3.57 -9.47 -5.70
CA GLY A 95 2.97 -10.04 -6.90
C GLY A 95 3.99 -10.71 -7.82
N GLN A 96 5.12 -10.05 -8.09
CA GLN A 96 6.14 -10.60 -8.98
C GLN A 96 6.89 -11.79 -8.39
N VAL A 97 7.18 -11.78 -7.09
CA VAL A 97 7.88 -12.87 -6.40
C VAL A 97 6.97 -14.09 -6.19
N SER A 98 5.68 -13.86 -5.92
CA SER A 98 4.73 -14.92 -5.56
C SER A 98 4.10 -15.61 -6.77
N ARG A 99 4.07 -14.96 -7.94
CA ARG A 99 3.55 -15.51 -9.21
C ARG A 99 4.11 -16.90 -9.57
N PRO A 100 5.45 -17.11 -9.68
CA PRO A 100 5.99 -18.41 -10.08
C PRO A 100 5.70 -19.52 -9.05
N LEU A 101 5.69 -19.18 -7.76
CA LEU A 101 5.37 -20.11 -6.68
C LEU A 101 3.90 -20.53 -6.72
N THR A 102 2.99 -19.57 -6.88
CA THR A 102 1.54 -19.82 -6.85
C THR A 102 1.02 -20.49 -8.13
N ASP A 103 1.61 -20.17 -9.29
CA ASP A 103 1.27 -20.81 -10.56
C ASP A 103 1.62 -22.32 -10.53
N ARG A 104 2.71 -22.74 -9.88
CA ARG A 104 3.10 -24.16 -9.72
C ARG A 104 2.06 -24.97 -8.92
N TYR A 105 1.42 -24.35 -7.94
CA TYR A 105 0.37 -24.95 -7.11
C TYR A 105 -1.05 -24.73 -7.66
N LYS A 106 -1.18 -24.21 -8.90
CA LYS A 106 -2.46 -23.91 -9.57
C LYS A 106 -3.40 -23.07 -8.70
N ILE A 107 -2.86 -22.05 -8.04
CA ILE A 107 -3.65 -21.08 -7.28
C ILE A 107 -4.15 -20.02 -8.26
N SER A 108 -5.43 -19.64 -8.15
CA SER A 108 -6.01 -18.61 -9.03
C SER A 108 -5.30 -17.27 -8.83
N ARG A 109 -5.03 -16.55 -9.93
CA ARG A 109 -4.48 -15.19 -9.87
C ARG A 109 -5.38 -14.23 -9.10
N VAL A 110 -6.70 -14.46 -9.10
CA VAL A 110 -7.67 -13.69 -8.31
C VAL A 110 -7.44 -13.89 -6.80
N LYS A 111 -7.16 -15.13 -6.40
CA LYS A 111 -6.88 -15.45 -4.99
C LYS A 111 -5.52 -14.86 -4.55
N LEU A 112 -4.51 -14.88 -5.43
CA LEU A 112 -3.24 -14.19 -5.17
C LEU A 112 -3.43 -12.68 -5.03
N ALA A 113 -4.18 -12.05 -5.94
CA ALA A 113 -4.48 -10.62 -5.86
C ALA A 113 -5.21 -10.26 -4.57
N TYR A 114 -6.17 -11.08 -4.14
CA TYR A 114 -6.85 -10.92 -2.87
C TYR A 114 -5.88 -10.93 -1.67
N PHE A 115 -4.95 -11.88 -1.63
CA PHE A 115 -3.96 -11.94 -0.54
C PHE A 115 -3.03 -10.72 -0.52
N ILE A 116 -2.60 -10.28 -1.71
CA ILE A 116 -1.71 -9.12 -1.84
C ILE A 116 -2.44 -7.84 -1.39
N ASP A 117 -3.65 -7.61 -1.88
CA ASP A 117 -4.44 -6.43 -1.56
C ASP A 117 -4.84 -6.40 -0.07
N SER A 118 -5.30 -7.54 0.45
CA SER A 118 -5.70 -7.69 1.86
C SER A 118 -4.54 -7.61 2.87
N THR A 119 -3.28 -7.62 2.41
CA THR A 119 -2.10 -7.46 3.27
C THR A 119 -1.38 -6.14 3.06
N SER A 120 -1.37 -5.61 1.84
CA SER A 120 -0.68 -4.35 1.51
C SER A 120 -1.27 -3.15 2.23
N ALA A 121 -2.61 -2.99 2.23
CA ALA A 121 -3.25 -1.86 2.90
C ALA A 121 -3.11 -1.92 4.44
N PRO A 122 -3.36 -3.05 5.13
CA PRO A 122 -3.22 -3.13 6.58
C PRO A 122 -1.81 -2.93 7.12
N VAL A 123 -0.81 -3.54 6.48
CA VAL A 123 0.58 -3.52 6.96
C VAL A 123 1.16 -2.10 6.88
N THR A 124 0.80 -1.39 5.81
CA THR A 124 1.23 -0.01 5.59
C THR A 124 0.60 0.94 6.61
N VAL A 125 -0.65 0.71 7.05
CA VAL A 125 -1.30 1.52 8.09
C VAL A 125 -0.74 1.22 9.48
N LEU A 126 -0.43 -0.03 9.80
CA LEU A 126 0.08 -0.44 11.11
C LEU A 126 1.54 0.00 11.38
N THR A 127 2.34 0.21 10.33
CA THR A 127 3.77 0.48 10.51
C THR A 127 4.04 1.99 10.58
N PRO A 128 4.62 2.51 11.67
CA PRO A 128 4.81 3.96 11.88
C PRO A 128 5.81 4.61 10.92
N ILE A 129 6.61 3.80 10.22
CA ILE A 129 7.67 4.23 9.28
C ILE A 129 7.14 4.28 7.83
N SER A 130 5.86 3.99 7.58
CA SER A 130 5.30 3.97 6.22
C SER A 130 4.96 5.36 5.67
N SER A 131 4.76 5.43 4.35
CA SER A 131 4.25 6.62 3.63
C SER A 131 2.93 7.14 4.23
N TRP A 132 2.03 6.24 4.65
CA TRP A 132 0.76 6.58 5.30
C TRP A 132 0.94 6.98 6.78
N GLY A 133 1.91 6.38 7.47
CA GLY A 133 2.31 6.75 8.82
C GLY A 133 2.76 8.21 8.92
N SER A 134 3.37 8.76 7.87
CA SER A 134 3.73 10.19 7.78
C SER A 134 2.51 11.11 7.91
N ILE A 135 1.37 10.74 7.31
CA ILE A 135 0.13 11.51 7.41
C ILE A 135 -0.41 11.46 8.85
N TYR A 136 -0.38 10.29 9.48
CA TYR A 136 -0.77 10.15 10.89
C TYR A 136 0.13 10.96 11.83
N ASN A 137 1.45 10.84 11.67
CA ASN A 137 2.44 11.58 12.46
C ASN A 137 2.32 13.10 12.25
N ARG A 138 2.00 13.55 11.03
CA ARG A 138 1.73 14.95 10.71
C ARG A 138 0.46 15.45 11.40
N ASN A 139 -0.62 14.68 11.35
CA ASN A 139 -1.88 15.02 11.99
C ASN A 139 -1.70 15.13 13.51
N VAL A 140 -1.02 14.17 14.14
CA VAL A 140 -0.68 14.21 15.58
C VAL A 140 0.13 15.47 15.93
N ARG A 141 1.12 15.85 15.12
CA ARG A 141 1.91 17.07 15.32
C ARG A 141 1.09 18.35 15.17
N LEU A 142 0.13 18.38 14.25
CA LEU A 142 -0.78 19.51 14.06
C LEU A 142 -1.78 19.62 15.23
N TYR A 143 -2.23 18.49 15.79
CA TYR A 143 -3.09 18.50 16.98
C TYR A 143 -2.39 19.08 18.21
N PHE A 144 -1.15 18.68 18.49
CA PHE A 144 -0.38 19.26 19.61
C PHE A 144 -0.08 20.76 19.45
N ARG A 145 -0.11 21.29 18.22
CA ARG A 145 0.20 22.69 17.93
C ARG A 145 -1.04 23.58 17.79
N SER A 146 -2.22 23.00 17.53
CA SER A 146 -3.42 23.77 17.17
C SER A 146 -4.42 23.98 18.31
N ASP A 147 -4.49 23.16 19.36
CA ASP A 147 -5.55 23.40 20.38
C ASP A 147 -5.34 22.70 21.72
N ARG A 148 -5.38 23.49 22.81
CA ARG A 148 -5.48 22.99 24.21
C ARG A 148 -6.95 22.74 24.62
N ASN A 149 -7.93 23.23 23.85
CA ASN A 149 -9.33 23.33 24.30
C ASN A 149 -10.36 22.55 23.45
N ASN A 150 -9.98 21.97 22.32
CA ASN A 150 -10.87 21.13 21.51
C ASN A 150 -10.61 19.63 21.73
N CYS A 151 -11.03 19.14 22.90
CA CYS A 151 -10.87 17.75 23.31
C CYS A 151 -11.66 16.77 22.41
N LEU A 152 -12.79 17.22 21.84
CA LEU A 152 -13.70 16.39 21.03
C LEU A 152 -13.12 16.00 19.66
N SER A 153 -12.36 16.86 18.99
CA SER A 153 -11.68 16.55 17.72
C SER A 153 -10.45 15.67 17.92
N ALA A 154 -9.74 15.83 19.05
CA ALA A 154 -8.67 14.93 19.45
C ALA A 154 -9.19 13.51 19.77
N ILE A 155 -10.28 13.40 20.55
CA ILE A 155 -10.92 12.11 20.87
C ILE A 155 -11.47 11.42 19.62
N ARG A 156 -12.08 12.16 18.68
CA ARG A 156 -12.55 11.60 17.41
C ARG A 156 -11.40 11.05 16.56
N SER A 157 -10.28 11.77 16.50
CA SER A 157 -9.10 11.33 15.73
C SER A 157 -8.40 10.14 16.36
N PHE A 158 -8.26 10.09 17.69
CA PHE A 158 -7.76 8.90 18.39
C PHE A 158 -8.66 7.69 18.17
N ARG A 159 -9.99 7.86 18.29
CA ARG A 159 -10.95 6.78 18.05
C ARG A 159 -10.92 6.28 16.61
N GLN A 160 -10.71 7.18 15.64
CA GLN A 160 -10.56 6.79 14.24
C GLN A 160 -9.27 6.01 14.01
N ASN A 161 -8.17 6.37 14.69
CA ASN A 161 -6.89 5.66 14.61
C ASN A 161 -6.99 4.24 15.19
N ASP A 162 -7.58 4.09 16.38
CA ASP A 162 -7.82 2.77 16.97
C ASP A 162 -8.69 1.90 16.03
N THR A 163 -9.75 2.48 15.46
CA THR A 163 -10.67 1.74 14.58
C THR A 163 -9.96 1.23 13.31
N VAL A 164 -9.07 2.02 12.69
CA VAL A 164 -8.34 1.56 11.51
C VAL A 164 -7.31 0.49 11.87
N GLU A 165 -6.62 0.59 13.01
CA GLU A 165 -5.69 -0.47 13.46
C GLU A 165 -6.41 -1.80 13.67
N TYR A 166 -7.58 -1.81 14.32
CA TYR A 166 -8.38 -3.03 14.51
C TYR A 166 -8.85 -3.63 13.19
N VAL A 167 -9.34 -2.83 12.24
CA VAL A 167 -9.76 -3.31 10.91
C VAL A 167 -8.57 -3.87 10.13
N CYS A 168 -7.40 -3.24 10.23
CA CYS A 168 -6.18 -3.71 9.60
C CYS A 168 -5.73 -5.05 10.18
N ILE A 169 -5.73 -5.20 11.51
CA ILE A 169 -5.39 -6.46 12.19
C ILE A 169 -6.38 -7.56 11.81
N CYS A 170 -7.68 -7.28 11.81
CA CYS A 170 -8.70 -8.23 11.34
C CYS A 170 -8.49 -8.61 9.87
N GLY A 171 -8.15 -7.67 8.99
CA GLY A 171 -7.87 -7.95 7.58
C GLY A 171 -6.67 -8.89 7.37
N ILE A 172 -5.59 -8.68 8.14
CA ILE A 172 -4.42 -9.58 8.13
C ILE A 172 -4.80 -10.96 8.67
N ILE A 173 -5.54 -11.02 9.77
CA ILE A 173 -5.98 -12.30 10.36
C ILE A 173 -6.88 -13.07 9.38
N ILE A 174 -7.84 -12.40 8.73
CA ILE A 174 -8.75 -13.01 7.75
C ILE A 174 -7.97 -13.48 6.51
N SER A 175 -6.98 -12.71 6.03
CA SER A 175 -6.17 -13.11 4.88
C SER A 175 -5.29 -14.32 5.19
N VAL A 176 -4.64 -14.34 6.36
CA VAL A 176 -3.86 -15.49 6.84
C VAL A 176 -4.76 -16.71 7.10
N PHE A 177 -5.95 -16.53 7.66
CA PHE A 177 -6.90 -17.61 7.87
C PHE A 177 -7.42 -18.18 6.54
N SER A 178 -7.66 -17.32 5.55
CA SER A 178 -8.04 -17.70 4.18
C SER A 178 -6.92 -18.40 3.40
N CYS A 179 -5.66 -18.33 3.87
CA CYS A 179 -4.54 -19.15 3.37
C CYS A 179 -4.51 -20.56 4.00
N ILE A 180 -5.15 -20.75 5.16
CA ILE A 180 -5.14 -22.01 5.92
C ILE A 180 -6.35 -22.89 5.54
N VAL A 181 -7.51 -22.28 5.30
CA VAL A 181 -8.76 -22.94 4.89
C VAL A 181 -8.79 -23.18 3.37
#